data_AF-A0A3L6LCF1-F1
#
_entry.id   AF-A0A3L6LCF1-F1
#
_cell.length_a   1.000
_cell.length_b   1.000
_cell.length_c   1.000
_cell.angle_alpha   90.00
_cell.angle_beta   90.00
_cell.angle_gamma   90.00
#
_symmetry.space_group_name_H-M   'P 1'
#
loop_
_entity.id
_entity.type
_entity.pdbx_description
1 polymer ?
#
loop_
_entity_poly.entity_id
_entity_poly.type
_entity_poly.pdbx_seq_one_letter_code
_entity_poly.pdbx_strand_id
1 'polypeptide(L)'
;MKVLNSRVEWREDGTTYMLAKLVRVVTENGEECRNRAVSIDIEQKLRVWADTACMRDNYLRKVFRGKKEQAADEFENVGIYAFTMGNVVQTIVTHLRYLPRVGEEMDSNVSALASGNAVGRVPTSLRHIYPETTGQDIKVGCLYRPVQGNFPVVDAFFFVTEPAVDREGRAIITRTIVLLQATVAPTHHTTRAKVGKFIKAMKQLFGEWDKLARNLKWELIYIQYSDSKPIDVRQKCEPVGGRGDYTTELWNRINQFQVKMEKDIVKEITQDEPNAIAGGPAA
;
A
#
# COMPACT_ATOMS: atom_id res chain seq x y z
N MET A 1 -19.90 -4.69 36.20
CA MET A 1 -20.15 -5.60 35.06
C MET A 1 -20.34 -7.00 35.59
N LYS A 2 -21.49 -7.64 35.29
CA LYS A 2 -21.84 -8.98 35.80
C LYS A 2 -21.32 -10.02 34.81
N VAL A 3 -20.28 -10.77 35.19
CA VAL A 3 -19.76 -11.88 34.39
C VAL A 3 -20.62 -13.10 34.69
N LEU A 4 -21.30 -13.63 33.67
CA LEU A 4 -22.15 -14.81 33.80
C LEU A 4 -21.32 -16.07 33.49
N ASN A 5 -21.24 -16.99 34.45
CA ASN A 5 -20.70 -18.34 34.24
C ASN A 5 -21.87 -19.30 34.01
N SER A 6 -22.00 -19.94 32.83
CA SER A 6 -23.06 -20.90 32.55
C SER A 6 -22.55 -22.25 31.98
N ARG A 7 -23.36 -23.30 32.19
CA ARG A 7 -23.14 -24.73 31.88
C ARG A 7 -23.71 -25.13 30.51
N VAL A 8 -23.05 -24.75 29.41
CA VAL A 8 -23.35 -25.30 28.07
C VAL A 8 -22.03 -25.75 27.45
N GLU A 9 -22.01 -26.88 26.74
CA GLU A 9 -20.80 -27.40 26.09
C GLU A 9 -20.30 -26.46 25.00
N TRP A 10 -19.07 -25.99 25.15
CA TRP A 10 -18.38 -25.11 24.19
C TRP A 10 -17.47 -25.95 23.29
N ARG A 11 -17.44 -25.64 21.99
CA ARG A 11 -16.46 -26.20 21.05
C ARG A 11 -15.13 -25.43 21.16
N GLU A 12 -14.09 -26.18 21.47
CA GLU A 12 -12.69 -25.79 21.50
C GLU A 12 -12.11 -25.83 20.07
N ASP A 13 -11.64 -24.71 19.51
CA ASP A 13 -11.08 -24.65 18.13
C ASP A 13 -9.55 -24.51 18.09
N GLY A 14 -8.87 -24.58 19.24
CA GLY A 14 -7.42 -24.62 19.33
C GLY A 14 -6.72 -23.26 19.36
N THR A 15 -7.45 -22.14 19.40
CA THR A 15 -6.83 -20.80 19.27
C THR A 15 -6.62 -20.08 20.62
N THR A 16 -5.35 -20.00 21.06
CA THR A 16 -4.77 -19.06 22.07
C THR A 16 -5.27 -19.08 23.53
N TYR A 17 -5.03 -20.17 24.25
CA TYR A 17 -5.46 -20.34 25.66
C TYR A 17 -4.64 -19.60 26.74
N MET A 18 -3.56 -18.88 26.42
CA MET A 18 -2.65 -18.40 27.48
C MET A 18 -2.74 -16.91 27.85
N LEU A 19 -3.32 -16.05 27.01
CA LEU A 19 -3.29 -14.60 27.23
C LEU A 19 -4.66 -13.93 27.25
N ALA A 20 -5.65 -14.49 26.54
CA ALA A 20 -7.00 -13.95 26.48
C ALA A 20 -8.06 -15.03 26.73
N LYS A 21 -9.18 -14.61 27.32
CA LYS A 21 -10.41 -15.37 27.49
C LYS A 21 -11.54 -14.64 26.75
N LEU A 22 -12.41 -15.41 26.12
CA LEU A 22 -13.66 -14.90 25.60
C LEU A 22 -14.63 -14.68 26.76
N VAL A 23 -15.24 -13.50 26.85
CA VAL A 23 -16.28 -13.20 27.85
C VAL A 23 -17.52 -12.64 27.18
N ARG A 24 -18.69 -12.96 27.74
CA ARG A 24 -19.96 -12.35 27.36
C ARG A 24 -20.19 -11.10 28.23
N VAL A 25 -20.50 -9.98 27.59
CA VAL A 25 -20.69 -8.68 28.23
C VAL A 25 -22.09 -8.18 27.93
N VAL A 26 -22.84 -7.82 28.97
CA VAL A 26 -24.11 -7.12 28.82
C VAL A 26 -23.82 -5.63 28.70
N THR A 27 -24.30 -5.01 27.62
CA THR A 27 -24.19 -3.58 27.32
C THR A 27 -25.58 -2.96 27.19
N GLU A 28 -25.67 -1.64 27.05
CA GLU A 28 -26.94 -0.92 26.79
C GLU A 28 -27.60 -1.36 25.48
N ASN A 29 -26.81 -1.86 24.52
CA ASN A 29 -27.28 -2.32 23.21
C ASN A 29 -27.51 -3.85 23.16
N GLY A 30 -27.55 -4.53 24.31
CA GLY A 30 -27.68 -5.97 24.40
C GLY A 30 -26.35 -6.67 24.73
N GLU A 31 -26.29 -7.97 24.44
CA GLU A 31 -25.17 -8.81 24.87
C GLU A 31 -24.18 -9.05 23.73
N GLU A 32 -22.89 -8.86 24.00
CA GLU A 32 -21.82 -9.03 23.03
C GLU A 32 -20.63 -9.83 23.59
N CYS A 33 -19.90 -10.50 22.71
CA CYS A 33 -18.68 -11.23 23.06
C CYS A 33 -17.47 -10.31 22.97
N ARG A 34 -16.61 -10.32 24.00
CA ARG A 34 -15.34 -9.57 24.01
C ARG A 34 -14.19 -10.49 24.40
N ASN A 35 -13.00 -10.22 23.85
CA ASN A 35 -11.75 -10.76 24.36
C ASN A 35 -11.30 -9.96 25.59
N ARG A 36 -10.98 -10.65 26.69
CA ARG A 36 -10.38 -10.07 27.91
C ARG A 36 -9.09 -10.80 28.24
N ALA A 37 -8.16 -10.16 28.93
CA ALA A 37 -7.02 -10.88 29.47
C ALA A 37 -7.46 -11.97 30.46
N VAL A 38 -6.73 -13.08 30.52
CA VAL A 38 -7.05 -14.18 31.45
C VAL A 38 -6.88 -13.77 32.92
N SER A 39 -5.96 -12.85 33.22
CA SER A 39 -5.75 -12.24 34.54
C SER A 39 -5.46 -10.75 34.45
N ILE A 40 -5.68 -10.04 35.56
CA ILE A 40 -5.35 -8.61 35.70
C ILE A 40 -3.85 -8.38 35.51
N ASP A 41 -2.99 -9.26 36.02
CA ASP A 41 -1.54 -9.14 35.86
C ASP A 41 -1.08 -9.26 34.40
N ILE A 42 -1.69 -10.18 33.64
CA ILE A 42 -1.43 -10.33 32.20
C ILE A 42 -1.97 -9.12 31.45
N GLU A 43 -3.14 -8.61 31.82
CA GLU A 43 -3.70 -7.38 31.25
C GLU A 43 -2.74 -6.19 31.42
N GLN A 44 -2.20 -6.01 32.63
CA GLN A 44 -1.26 -4.93 32.92
C GLN A 44 0.05 -5.09 32.14
N LYS A 45 0.62 -6.30 32.06
CA LYS A 45 1.82 -6.54 31.25
C LYS A 45 1.59 -6.30 29.76
N LEU A 46 0.43 -6.73 29.24
CA LEU A 46 0.05 -6.47 27.85
C LEU A 46 -0.16 -4.98 27.57
N ARG A 47 -0.78 -4.25 28.51
CA ARG A 47 -0.92 -2.78 28.43
C ARG A 47 0.44 -2.10 28.42
N VAL A 48 1.31 -2.40 29.38
CA VAL A 48 2.67 -1.82 29.44
C VAL A 48 3.45 -2.13 28.16
N TRP A 49 3.33 -3.35 27.64
CA TRP A 49 3.99 -3.73 26.38
C TRP A 49 3.41 -2.97 25.18
N ALA A 50 2.09 -2.90 25.05
CA ALA A 50 1.41 -2.16 23.98
C ALA A 50 1.70 -0.65 24.06
N ASP A 51 1.66 -0.08 25.26
CA ASP A 51 1.98 1.33 25.53
C ASP A 51 3.46 1.60 25.23
N THR A 52 4.38 0.72 25.62
CA THR A 52 5.81 0.87 25.33
C THR A 52 6.09 0.74 23.83
N ALA A 53 5.44 -0.22 23.15
CA ALA A 53 5.55 -0.39 21.71
C ALA A 53 4.98 0.84 20.97
N CYS A 54 3.80 1.31 21.35
CA CYS A 54 3.16 2.51 20.80
C CYS A 54 4.03 3.77 21.06
N MET A 55 4.56 3.92 22.26
CA MET A 55 5.48 5.00 22.62
C MET A 55 6.75 4.96 21.78
N ARG A 56 7.34 3.79 21.55
CA ARG A 56 8.55 3.65 20.72
C ARG A 56 8.29 3.88 19.24
N ASP A 57 7.24 3.28 18.67
CA ASP A 57 6.93 3.37 17.23
C ASP A 57 6.38 4.74 16.82
N ASN A 58 5.57 5.39 17.67
CA ASN A 58 4.89 6.63 17.31
C ASN A 58 5.41 7.88 18.02
N TYR A 59 5.65 7.84 19.34
CA TYR A 59 5.90 9.09 20.10
C TYR A 59 7.38 9.44 20.20
N LEU A 60 8.23 8.53 20.65
CA LEU A 60 9.67 8.76 20.74
C LEU A 60 10.29 8.93 19.35
N ARG A 61 9.84 8.12 18.38
CA ARG A 61 10.27 8.26 16.97
C ARG A 61 9.89 9.64 16.41
N LYS A 62 8.70 10.17 16.68
CA LYS A 62 8.34 11.54 16.24
C LYS A 62 9.11 12.64 16.96
N VAL A 63 9.33 12.50 18.27
CA VAL A 63 9.98 13.53 19.10
C VAL A 63 11.48 13.62 18.85
N PHE A 64 12.17 12.50 18.64
CA PHE A 64 13.63 12.48 18.47
C PHE A 64 14.11 12.62 17.03
N ARG A 65 13.21 12.55 16.05
CA ARG A 65 13.56 12.74 14.64
C ARG A 65 13.79 14.20 14.32
N GLY A 66 14.77 14.45 13.44
CA GLY A 66 14.92 15.77 12.84
C GLY A 66 13.68 16.12 11.98
N LYS A 67 13.34 17.41 11.87
CA LYS A 67 12.18 17.88 11.09
C LYS A 67 12.10 17.30 9.67
N LYS A 68 13.24 17.13 8.99
CA LYS A 68 13.31 16.53 7.65
C LYS A 68 12.96 15.04 7.65
N GLU A 69 13.39 14.30 8.66
CA GLU A 69 13.09 12.87 8.80
C GLU A 69 11.61 12.66 9.17
N GLN A 70 11.06 13.53 10.03
CA GLN A 70 9.63 13.53 10.32
C GLN A 70 8.79 13.82 9.07
N ALA A 71 9.13 14.85 8.30
CA ALA A 71 8.43 15.18 7.07
C ALA A 71 8.48 14.05 6.04
N ALA A 72 9.62 13.35 5.91
CA ALA A 72 9.75 12.19 5.03
C ALA A 72 8.85 11.03 5.47
N ASP A 73 8.79 10.74 6.77
CA ASP A 73 7.94 9.67 7.33
C ASP A 73 6.45 9.98 7.19
N GLU A 74 6.05 11.23 7.42
CA GLU A 74 4.67 11.67 7.19
C GLU A 74 4.32 11.64 5.71
N PHE A 75 5.24 12.02 4.83
CA PHE A 75 5.04 11.97 3.38
C PHE A 75 4.89 10.53 2.87
N GLU A 76 5.72 9.59 3.35
CA GLU A 76 5.58 8.17 3.02
C GLU A 76 4.23 7.63 3.50
N ASN A 77 3.83 7.95 4.73
CA ASN A 77 2.56 7.51 5.28
C ASN A 77 1.35 8.09 4.54
N VAL A 78 1.27 9.41 4.45
CA VAL A 78 0.12 10.13 3.89
C VAL A 78 0.09 10.00 2.37
N GLY A 79 1.24 10.12 1.70
CA GLY A 79 1.35 10.05 0.24
C GLY A 79 0.89 8.71 -0.32
N ILE A 80 1.12 7.61 0.39
CA ILE A 80 0.63 6.28 0.00
C ILE A 80 -0.89 6.17 0.19
N TYR A 81 -1.43 6.64 1.33
CA TYR A 81 -2.88 6.61 1.56
C TYR A 81 -3.65 7.56 0.65
N ALA A 82 -3.01 8.59 0.12
CA ALA A 82 -3.65 9.53 -0.80
C ALA A 82 -4.19 8.83 -2.08
N PHE A 83 -3.66 7.64 -2.44
CA PHE A 83 -4.20 6.83 -3.54
C PHE A 83 -5.60 6.26 -3.27
N THR A 84 -6.10 6.30 -2.03
CA THR A 84 -7.50 5.92 -1.74
C THR A 84 -8.49 7.06 -2.01
N MET A 85 -8.01 8.23 -2.47
CA MET A 85 -8.82 9.41 -2.74
C MET A 85 -8.92 9.65 -4.25
N GLY A 86 -10.14 9.71 -4.79
CA GLY A 86 -10.37 9.78 -6.23
C GLY A 86 -9.83 11.06 -6.89
N ASN A 87 -10.02 12.21 -6.26
CA ASN A 87 -9.47 13.49 -6.73
C ASN A 87 -7.94 13.46 -6.77
N VAL A 88 -7.30 12.94 -5.72
CA VAL A 88 -5.84 12.79 -5.68
C VAL A 88 -5.33 11.90 -6.81
N VAL A 89 -5.92 10.71 -7.00
CA VAL A 89 -5.50 9.81 -8.07
C VAL A 89 -5.70 10.46 -9.44
N GLN A 90 -6.82 11.17 -9.64
CA GLN A 90 -7.07 11.88 -10.89
C GLN A 90 -5.99 12.94 -11.17
N THR A 91 -5.67 13.77 -10.17
CA THR A 91 -4.62 14.80 -10.28
C THR A 91 -3.22 14.18 -10.44
N ILE A 92 -2.86 13.16 -9.66
CA ILE A 92 -1.56 12.50 -9.81
C ILE A 92 -1.38 11.98 -11.23
N VAL A 93 -2.42 11.34 -11.77
CA VAL A 93 -2.40 10.75 -13.12
C VAL A 93 -2.19 11.79 -14.21
N THR A 94 -2.76 12.98 -14.09
CA THR A 94 -2.53 14.06 -15.08
C THR A 94 -1.10 14.58 -15.07
N HIS A 95 -0.40 14.41 -13.95
CA HIS A 95 0.99 14.84 -13.75
C HIS A 95 2.00 13.68 -13.77
N LEU A 96 1.57 12.46 -14.09
CA LEU A 96 2.48 11.31 -14.20
C LEU A 96 3.37 11.45 -15.44
N ARG A 97 4.67 11.37 -15.22
CA ARG A 97 5.68 11.34 -16.27
C ARG A 97 6.28 9.95 -16.42
N TYR A 98 6.29 9.44 -17.63
CA TYR A 98 6.95 8.17 -17.94
C TYR A 98 8.48 8.32 -17.94
N LEU A 99 9.18 7.29 -17.44
CA LEU A 99 10.63 7.17 -17.45
C LEU A 99 11.04 6.11 -18.50
N PRO A 100 11.37 6.53 -19.73
CA PRO A 100 11.50 5.64 -20.88
C PRO A 100 12.67 4.68 -20.75
N ARG A 101 12.55 3.52 -21.41
CA ARG A 101 13.68 2.65 -21.69
C ARG A 101 14.57 3.27 -22.76
N VAL A 102 15.76 2.71 -22.94
CA VAL A 102 16.66 3.12 -24.01
C VAL A 102 15.96 2.93 -25.35
N GLY A 103 15.79 4.03 -26.11
CA GLY A 103 15.13 4.03 -27.41
C GLY A 103 13.61 4.26 -27.38
N GLU A 104 13.00 4.45 -26.21
CA GLU A 104 11.61 4.86 -26.07
C GLU A 104 11.49 6.39 -25.90
N GLU A 105 10.37 6.96 -26.32
CA GLU A 105 10.05 8.38 -26.14
C GLU A 105 9.34 8.62 -24.79
N MET A 106 9.34 9.87 -24.30
CA MET A 106 8.79 10.19 -22.98
C MET A 106 7.26 10.04 -22.88
N ASP A 107 6.55 10.11 -23.99
CA ASP A 107 5.09 9.99 -24.09
C ASP A 107 4.63 8.65 -24.67
N SER A 108 5.57 7.71 -24.91
CA SER A 108 5.28 6.43 -25.55
C SER A 108 4.51 5.45 -24.65
N ASN A 109 4.21 5.81 -23.40
CA ASN A 109 3.56 4.95 -22.45
C ASN A 109 2.66 5.74 -21.50
N VAL A 110 1.47 5.18 -21.26
CA VAL A 110 0.45 5.77 -20.40
C VAL A 110 0.12 4.75 -19.32
N SER A 111 0.04 5.20 -18.07
CA SER A 111 -0.28 4.34 -16.94
C SER A 111 -1.70 3.75 -17.08
N ALA A 112 -1.89 2.52 -16.60
CA ALA A 112 -3.19 1.91 -16.36
C ALA A 112 -4.13 2.79 -15.52
N LEU A 113 -3.54 3.64 -14.66
CA LEU A 113 -4.28 4.62 -13.90
C LEU A 113 -4.83 5.76 -14.75
N ALA A 114 -4.46 5.94 -16.02
CA ALA A 114 -5.06 6.97 -16.87
C ALA A 114 -6.44 6.58 -17.39
N SER A 115 -6.70 5.27 -17.53
CA SER A 115 -7.97 4.77 -18.02
C SER A 115 -9.10 5.04 -17.01
N GLY A 116 -10.13 5.76 -17.43
CA GLY A 116 -11.32 6.00 -16.59
C GLY A 116 -12.14 4.73 -16.33
N ASN A 117 -12.00 3.71 -17.18
CA ASN A 117 -12.69 2.43 -17.08
C ASN A 117 -11.91 1.39 -16.27
N ALA A 118 -10.75 1.77 -15.73
CA ALA A 118 -9.89 0.90 -14.95
C ALA A 118 -10.54 0.55 -13.60
N VAL A 119 -10.94 -0.71 -13.44
CA VAL A 119 -11.48 -1.21 -12.17
C VAL A 119 -10.35 -1.30 -11.15
N GLY A 120 -10.56 -0.71 -9.97
CA GLY A 120 -9.58 -0.67 -8.90
C GLY A 120 -8.53 0.42 -9.03
N ARG A 121 -8.68 1.34 -10.01
CA ARG A 121 -7.82 2.53 -10.18
C ARG A 121 -7.67 3.35 -8.90
N VAL A 122 -8.75 3.48 -8.13
CA VAL A 122 -8.75 4.10 -6.79
C VAL A 122 -9.03 2.97 -5.79
N PRO A 123 -8.03 2.50 -5.03
CA PRO A 123 -8.25 1.48 -4.03
C PRO A 123 -9.24 1.92 -2.95
N THR A 124 -10.25 1.09 -2.68
CA THR A 124 -11.29 1.36 -1.69
C THR A 124 -11.15 0.52 -0.42
N SER A 125 -10.17 -0.39 -0.40
CA SER A 125 -9.86 -1.20 0.78
C SER A 125 -8.36 -1.27 1.02
N LEU A 126 -7.97 -1.32 2.29
CA LEU A 126 -6.58 -1.38 2.73
C LEU A 126 -6.32 -2.73 3.38
N ARG A 127 -5.17 -3.33 3.06
CA ARG A 127 -4.65 -4.51 3.74
C ARG A 127 -3.20 -4.28 4.16
N HIS A 128 -2.96 -4.40 5.46
CA HIS A 128 -1.60 -4.43 5.99
C HIS A 128 -1.00 -5.82 5.80
N ILE A 129 0.22 -5.85 5.27
CA ILE A 129 0.98 -7.09 5.07
C ILE A 129 2.01 -7.21 6.18
N TYR A 130 1.89 -8.29 6.94
CA TYR A 130 2.85 -8.69 7.96
C TYR A 130 3.80 -9.76 7.39
N PRO A 131 5.03 -9.92 7.93
CA PRO A 131 5.99 -10.92 7.45
C PRO A 131 5.46 -12.36 7.40
N GLU A 132 4.53 -12.71 8.28
CA GLU A 132 3.87 -14.00 8.40
C GLU A 132 2.61 -14.14 7.52
N THR A 133 2.20 -13.09 6.82
CA THR A 133 1.02 -13.13 5.95
C THR A 133 1.31 -14.03 4.75
N THR A 134 0.47 -15.03 4.54
CA THR A 134 0.59 -15.98 3.42
C THR A 134 -0.75 -16.28 2.78
N GLY A 135 -0.72 -16.75 1.53
CA GLY A 135 -1.88 -17.41 0.89
C GLY A 135 -3.13 -16.54 0.73
N GLN A 136 -2.95 -15.24 0.55
CA GLN A 136 -4.02 -14.30 0.29
C GLN A 136 -4.55 -14.42 -1.14
N ASP A 137 -5.85 -14.18 -1.30
CA ASP A 137 -6.44 -13.93 -2.61
C ASP A 137 -6.15 -12.51 -3.07
N ILE A 138 -5.93 -12.37 -4.38
CA ILE A 138 -5.71 -11.09 -5.03
C ILE A 138 -7.04 -10.37 -5.15
N LYS A 139 -7.14 -9.24 -4.45
CA LYS A 139 -8.26 -8.30 -4.56
C LYS A 139 -7.87 -7.08 -5.40
N VAL A 140 -8.55 -6.88 -6.53
CA VAL A 140 -8.46 -5.67 -7.36
C VAL A 140 -9.02 -4.48 -6.57
N GLY A 141 -8.38 -3.30 -6.66
CA GLY A 141 -8.77 -2.13 -5.87
C GLY A 141 -8.51 -2.26 -4.36
N CYS A 142 -7.61 -3.16 -3.96
CA CYS A 142 -7.12 -3.23 -2.59
C CYS A 142 -5.68 -2.72 -2.53
N LEU A 143 -5.44 -1.72 -1.67
CA LEU A 143 -4.13 -1.18 -1.36
C LEU A 143 -3.46 -2.10 -0.35
N TYR A 144 -2.39 -2.76 -0.77
CA TYR A 144 -1.56 -3.62 0.06
C TYR A 144 -0.38 -2.81 0.56
N ARG A 145 -0.26 -2.68 1.89
CA ARG A 145 0.81 -1.92 2.53
C ARG A 145 1.60 -2.82 3.47
N PRO A 146 2.87 -3.13 3.15
CA PRO A 146 3.78 -3.77 4.10
C PRO A 146 3.91 -2.96 5.39
N VAL A 147 3.81 -3.64 6.55
CA VAL A 147 3.99 -3.01 7.86
C VAL A 147 5.47 -2.77 8.17
N GLN A 148 6.35 -3.58 7.56
CA GLN A 148 7.79 -3.43 7.72
C GLN A 148 8.29 -2.22 6.92
N GLY A 149 8.82 -1.20 7.60
CA GLY A 149 9.33 0.05 6.99
C GLY A 149 10.58 -0.07 6.12
N ASN A 150 10.89 -1.26 5.61
CA ASN A 150 11.97 -1.54 4.66
C ASN A 150 11.57 -2.67 3.70
N PHE A 151 10.29 -2.76 3.37
CA PHE A 151 9.82 -3.76 2.43
C PHE A 151 10.57 -3.62 1.10
N PRO A 152 10.98 -4.72 0.45
CA PRO A 152 11.83 -4.60 -0.71
C PRO A 152 11.11 -3.88 -1.85
N VAL A 153 11.77 -2.88 -2.43
CA VAL A 153 11.38 -2.14 -3.64
C VAL A 153 10.23 -1.14 -3.48
N VAL A 154 9.22 -1.42 -2.66
CA VAL A 154 7.95 -0.66 -2.66
C VAL A 154 7.45 -0.37 -1.25
N ASP A 155 6.72 0.73 -1.11
CA ASP A 155 6.06 1.12 0.15
C ASP A 155 4.59 0.67 0.20
N ALA A 156 3.97 0.51 -0.98
CA ALA A 156 2.67 -0.14 -1.15
C ALA A 156 2.48 -0.61 -2.59
N PHE A 157 1.44 -1.41 -2.83
CA PHE A 157 1.03 -1.79 -4.18
C PHE A 157 -0.46 -2.13 -4.23
N PHE A 158 -1.03 -2.16 -5.43
CA PHE A 158 -2.39 -2.61 -5.68
C PHE A 158 -2.56 -3.15 -7.09
N PHE A 159 -3.72 -3.75 -7.36
CA PHE A 159 -4.05 -4.32 -8.66
C PHE A 159 -5.19 -3.56 -9.31
N VAL A 160 -5.05 -3.34 -10.61
CA VAL A 160 -6.02 -2.69 -11.48
C VAL A 160 -6.33 -3.62 -12.64
N THR A 161 -7.56 -3.59 -13.13
CA THR A 161 -7.93 -4.30 -14.36
C THR A 161 -8.58 -3.38 -15.37
N GLU A 162 -8.24 -3.58 -16.64
CA GLU A 162 -8.72 -2.75 -17.73
C GLU A 162 -9.26 -3.63 -18.87
N PRO A 163 -10.38 -3.24 -19.50
CA PRO A 163 -10.81 -3.85 -20.75
C PRO A 163 -9.75 -3.60 -21.82
N ALA A 164 -9.45 -4.62 -22.60
CA ALA A 164 -8.49 -4.59 -23.69
C ALA A 164 -8.94 -5.52 -24.83
N VAL A 165 -8.22 -5.48 -25.93
CA VAL A 165 -8.47 -6.34 -27.09
C VAL A 165 -7.18 -7.12 -27.38
N ASP A 166 -7.29 -8.44 -27.60
CA ASP A 166 -6.14 -9.25 -28.00
C ASP A 166 -5.79 -9.08 -29.48
N ARG A 167 -4.77 -9.81 -29.95
CA ARG A 167 -4.31 -9.71 -31.35
C ARG A 167 -5.35 -10.20 -32.36
N GLU A 168 -6.29 -11.03 -31.92
CA GLU A 168 -7.35 -11.60 -32.73
C GLU A 168 -8.66 -10.77 -32.64
N GLY A 169 -8.64 -9.62 -31.96
CA GLY A 169 -9.80 -8.75 -31.85
C GLY A 169 -10.79 -9.13 -30.74
N ARG A 170 -10.44 -10.06 -29.84
CA ARG A 170 -11.33 -10.51 -28.76
C ARG A 170 -11.20 -9.61 -27.55
N ALA A 171 -12.33 -9.32 -26.91
CA ALA A 171 -12.36 -8.61 -25.64
C ALA A 171 -11.70 -9.46 -24.55
N ILE A 172 -10.67 -8.88 -23.92
CA ILE A 172 -9.94 -9.48 -22.80
C ILE A 172 -9.86 -8.48 -21.64
N ILE A 173 -9.52 -8.98 -20.46
CA ILE A 173 -9.21 -8.15 -19.30
C ILE A 173 -7.71 -8.22 -19.07
N THR A 174 -7.04 -7.07 -19.16
CA THR A 174 -5.65 -6.96 -18.74
C THR A 174 -5.59 -6.60 -17.27
N ARG A 175 -4.56 -7.10 -16.57
CA ARG A 175 -4.34 -6.82 -15.16
C ARG A 175 -2.97 -6.17 -14.99
N THR A 176 -2.95 -5.06 -14.27
CA THR A 176 -1.76 -4.29 -13.96
C THR A 176 -1.54 -4.30 -12.46
N ILE A 177 -0.31 -4.60 -12.04
CA ILE A 177 0.12 -4.32 -10.67
C ILE A 177 0.78 -2.94 -10.66
N VAL A 178 0.27 -2.06 -9.80
CA VAL A 178 0.79 -0.72 -9.58
C VAL A 178 1.56 -0.73 -8.28
N LEU A 179 2.85 -0.49 -8.38
CA LEU A 179 3.79 -0.39 -7.28
C LEU A 179 3.99 1.09 -6.94
N LEU A 180 3.95 1.42 -5.65
CA LEU A 180 4.13 2.78 -5.16
C LEU A 180 5.42 2.85 -4.35
N GLN A 181 6.22 3.88 -4.63
CA GLN A 181 7.42 4.18 -3.85
C GLN A 181 7.49 5.68 -3.58
N ALA A 182 7.24 6.08 -2.34
CA ALA A 182 7.35 7.46 -1.88
C ALA A 182 8.80 7.79 -1.56
N THR A 183 9.26 8.98 -1.95
CA THR A 183 10.64 9.35 -1.68
C THR A 183 10.99 10.83 -1.67
N VAL A 184 12.02 11.16 -0.89
CA VAL A 184 12.76 12.42 -0.91
C VAL A 184 14.09 12.33 -1.66
N ALA A 185 14.51 11.13 -2.09
CA ALA A 185 15.80 10.93 -2.73
C ALA A 185 15.76 11.32 -4.22
N PRO A 186 16.88 11.79 -4.79
CA PRO A 186 16.96 12.14 -6.20
C PRO A 186 17.00 10.92 -7.13
N THR A 187 17.29 9.73 -6.60
CA THR A 187 17.41 8.46 -7.34
C THR A 187 17.02 7.28 -6.46
N HIS A 188 16.45 6.25 -7.06
CA HIS A 188 16.06 4.95 -6.46
C HIS A 188 16.54 3.78 -7.28
N HIS A 189 17.84 3.73 -7.57
CA HIS A 189 18.42 2.49 -8.07
C HIS A 189 18.18 1.37 -7.05
N THR A 190 17.81 0.20 -7.57
CA THR A 190 17.58 -0.99 -6.76
C THR A 190 18.66 -2.02 -7.03
N THR A 191 18.62 -3.11 -6.28
CA THR A 191 19.51 -4.24 -6.48
C THR A 191 18.74 -5.50 -6.78
N ARG A 192 19.37 -6.43 -7.48
CA ARG A 192 18.80 -7.76 -7.74
C ARG A 192 18.39 -8.47 -6.45
N ALA A 193 19.15 -8.29 -5.37
CA ALA A 193 18.82 -8.86 -4.07
C ALA A 193 17.49 -8.30 -3.52
N LYS A 194 17.22 -7.00 -3.66
CA LYS A 194 15.94 -6.40 -3.26
C LYS A 194 14.80 -6.89 -4.14
N VAL A 195 14.97 -6.91 -5.46
CA VAL A 195 13.96 -7.42 -6.40
C VAL A 195 13.66 -8.91 -6.16
N GLY A 196 14.68 -9.72 -5.88
CA GLY A 196 14.52 -11.12 -5.52
C GLY A 196 13.75 -11.33 -4.21
N LYS A 197 14.03 -10.50 -3.19
CA LYS A 197 13.25 -10.50 -1.94
C LYS A 197 11.79 -10.08 -2.18
N PHE A 198 11.56 -9.07 -3.02
CA PHE A 198 10.22 -8.65 -3.42
C PHE A 198 9.45 -9.80 -4.09
N ILE A 199 10.04 -10.46 -5.10
CA ILE A 199 9.43 -11.61 -5.77
C ILE A 199 9.10 -12.73 -4.79
N LYS A 200 10.02 -13.05 -3.86
CA LYS A 200 9.79 -14.06 -2.82
C LYS A 200 8.61 -13.68 -1.92
N ALA A 201 8.53 -12.41 -1.51
CA ALA A 201 7.41 -11.92 -0.71
C ALA A 201 6.09 -12.06 -1.47
N MET A 202 6.04 -11.69 -2.76
CA MET A 202 4.82 -11.84 -3.56
C MET A 202 4.38 -13.30 -3.73
N LYS A 203 5.33 -14.24 -3.89
CA LYS A 203 5.04 -15.69 -3.92
C LYS A 203 4.47 -16.21 -2.60
N GLN A 204 4.99 -15.70 -1.48
CA GLN A 204 4.50 -16.07 -0.16
C GLN A 204 3.10 -15.50 0.08
N LEU A 205 2.87 -14.26 -0.34
CA LEU A 205 1.60 -13.56 -0.18
C LEU A 205 0.48 -14.16 -1.01
N PHE A 206 0.75 -14.56 -2.26
CA PHE A 206 -0.29 -14.97 -3.20
C PHE A 206 -0.03 -16.39 -3.73
N GLY A 207 -0.97 -17.32 -3.47
CA GLY A 207 -0.78 -18.74 -3.76
C GLY A 207 -0.54 -19.09 -5.24
N GLU A 208 -1.13 -18.33 -6.18
CA GLU A 208 -0.98 -18.53 -7.63
C GLU A 208 -0.06 -17.50 -8.31
N TRP A 209 0.85 -16.90 -7.54
CA TRP A 209 1.68 -15.79 -8.01
C TRP A 209 2.42 -16.05 -9.33
N ASP A 210 3.01 -17.24 -9.52
CA ASP A 210 3.82 -17.53 -10.70
C ASP A 210 3.02 -17.54 -12.01
N LYS A 211 1.75 -17.98 -11.98
CA LYS A 211 0.87 -17.92 -13.16
C LYS A 211 0.46 -16.48 -13.45
N LEU A 212 0.10 -15.75 -12.39
CA LEU A 212 -0.33 -14.36 -12.48
C LEU A 212 0.79 -13.45 -13.01
N ALA A 213 1.97 -13.51 -12.41
CA ALA A 213 3.09 -12.60 -12.68
C ALA A 213 3.56 -12.62 -14.15
N ARG A 214 3.34 -13.72 -14.86
CA ARG A 214 3.63 -13.84 -16.30
C ARG A 214 2.74 -12.94 -17.15
N ASN A 215 1.47 -12.80 -16.77
CA ASN A 215 0.44 -12.08 -17.52
C ASN A 215 0.17 -10.67 -17.00
N LEU A 216 0.80 -10.27 -15.89
CA LEU A 216 0.70 -8.92 -15.35
C LEU A 216 1.46 -7.92 -16.22
N LYS A 217 0.81 -6.77 -16.46
CA LYS A 217 1.52 -5.52 -16.70
C LYS A 217 2.03 -4.99 -15.37
N TRP A 218 3.18 -4.32 -15.42
CA TRP A 218 3.89 -3.87 -14.22
C TRP A 218 4.16 -2.38 -14.31
N GLU A 219 3.74 -1.64 -13.29
CA GLU A 219 4.00 -0.21 -13.17
C GLU A 219 4.62 0.10 -11.82
N LEU A 220 5.61 0.99 -11.80
CA LEU A 220 6.21 1.52 -10.58
C LEU A 220 6.15 3.04 -10.64
N ILE A 221 5.47 3.64 -9.66
CA ILE A 221 5.27 5.07 -9.55
C ILE A 221 6.14 5.59 -8.40
N TYR A 222 7.11 6.43 -8.74
CA TYR A 222 7.85 7.22 -7.76
C TYR A 222 7.06 8.47 -7.39
N ILE A 223 6.68 8.58 -6.13
CA ILE A 223 5.97 9.74 -5.58
C ILE A 223 7.02 10.58 -4.87
N GLN A 224 7.41 11.71 -5.46
CA GLN A 224 8.49 12.53 -4.93
C GLN A 224 8.00 13.72 -4.12
N TYR A 225 8.70 13.99 -3.03
CA TYR A 225 8.49 15.18 -2.22
C TYR A 225 8.83 16.46 -2.99
N SER A 226 8.07 17.54 -2.75
CA SER A 226 8.10 18.81 -3.51
C SER A 226 9.49 19.43 -3.66
N ASP A 227 10.32 19.32 -2.62
CA ASP A 227 11.62 19.98 -2.57
C ASP A 227 12.76 19.05 -3.02
N SER A 228 12.43 17.84 -3.49
CA SER A 228 13.41 16.88 -3.99
C SER A 228 13.82 17.22 -5.42
N LYS A 229 15.06 16.87 -5.78
CA LYS A 229 15.44 16.83 -7.19
C LYS A 229 14.59 15.77 -7.91
N PRO A 230 13.95 16.10 -9.05
CA PRO A 230 13.16 15.14 -9.81
C PRO A 230 13.99 13.93 -10.26
N ILE A 231 13.39 12.73 -10.18
CA ILE A 231 13.84 11.52 -10.86
C ILE A 231 13.48 11.69 -12.34
N ASP A 232 14.46 12.10 -13.14
CA ASP A 232 14.36 12.39 -14.57
C ASP A 232 14.81 11.24 -15.46
N VAL A 233 15.54 10.28 -14.89
CA VAL A 233 16.02 9.10 -15.59
C VAL A 233 15.38 7.84 -15.03
N ARG A 234 15.25 6.82 -15.89
CA ARG A 234 14.83 5.48 -15.50
C ARG A 234 15.78 4.90 -14.46
N GLN A 235 15.22 4.32 -13.40
CA GLN A 235 16.00 3.75 -12.32
C GLN A 235 16.49 2.34 -12.67
N LYS A 236 17.75 2.07 -12.33
CA LYS A 236 18.44 0.82 -12.69
C LYS A 236 18.31 -0.22 -11.59
N CYS A 237 18.43 -1.48 -11.97
CA CYS A 237 18.64 -2.60 -11.06
C CYS A 237 20.07 -3.10 -11.25
N GLU A 238 20.92 -2.87 -10.26
CA GLU A 238 22.35 -3.13 -10.35
C GLU A 238 22.84 -4.10 -9.25
N PRO A 239 23.88 -4.91 -9.52
CA PRO A 239 24.49 -5.11 -10.84
C PRO A 239 23.55 -5.88 -11.79
N VAL A 240 23.66 -5.63 -13.10
CA VAL A 240 22.88 -6.33 -14.13
C VAL A 240 23.19 -7.83 -14.06
N GLY A 241 22.14 -8.66 -14.03
CA GLY A 241 22.29 -10.11 -14.03
C GLY A 241 22.74 -10.65 -15.38
N GLY A 242 23.19 -11.90 -15.39
CA GLY A 242 23.46 -12.62 -16.64
C GLY A 242 22.16 -12.90 -17.43
N ARG A 243 22.30 -13.41 -18.65
CA ARG A 243 21.17 -13.85 -19.48
C ARG A 243 20.30 -14.85 -18.71
N GLY A 244 18.99 -14.61 -18.67
CA GLY A 244 18.04 -15.45 -17.93
C GLY A 244 17.86 -15.09 -16.44
N ASP A 245 18.50 -14.01 -15.96
CA ASP A 245 18.25 -13.51 -14.60
C ASP A 245 16.86 -12.86 -14.50
N TYR A 246 15.91 -13.59 -13.95
CA TYR A 246 14.52 -13.16 -13.81
C TYR A 246 14.37 -11.83 -13.05
N THR A 247 15.27 -11.50 -12.12
CA THR A 247 15.19 -10.23 -11.38
C THR A 247 15.47 -9.02 -12.27
N THR A 248 16.47 -9.14 -13.14
CA THR A 248 16.82 -8.13 -14.14
C THR A 248 15.75 -8.04 -15.21
N GLU A 249 15.27 -9.18 -15.71
CA GLU A 249 14.22 -9.24 -16.73
C GLU A 249 12.92 -8.60 -16.23
N LEU A 250 12.48 -8.93 -14.99
CA LEU A 250 11.32 -8.31 -14.39
C LEU A 250 11.49 -6.80 -14.29
N TRP A 251 12.62 -6.32 -13.75
CA TRP A 251 12.87 -4.89 -13.58
C TRP A 251 12.85 -4.13 -14.91
N ASN A 252 13.40 -4.72 -15.97
CA ASN A 252 13.38 -4.14 -17.31
C ASN A 252 11.95 -4.07 -17.87
N ARG A 253 11.08 -5.01 -17.51
CA ARG A 253 9.68 -5.05 -17.94
C ARG A 253 8.78 -4.05 -17.22
N ILE A 254 9.13 -3.61 -16.01
CA ILE A 254 8.35 -2.61 -15.24
C ILE A 254 8.33 -1.27 -15.99
N ASN A 255 7.15 -0.73 -16.30
CA ASN A 255 7.00 0.66 -16.71
C ASN A 255 7.23 1.54 -15.48
N GLN A 256 8.13 2.52 -15.57
CA GLN A 256 8.45 3.38 -14.45
C GLN A 256 7.87 4.76 -14.72
N PHE A 257 7.19 5.32 -13.74
CA PHE A 257 6.61 6.65 -13.79
C PHE A 257 7.07 7.45 -12.58
N GLN A 258 7.02 8.76 -12.71
CA GLN A 258 7.33 9.68 -11.64
C GLN A 258 6.27 10.77 -11.59
N VAL A 259 5.90 11.15 -10.37
CA VAL A 259 5.17 12.37 -10.06
C VAL A 259 5.94 13.07 -8.93
N LYS A 260 6.08 14.38 -9.03
CA LYS A 260 6.65 15.19 -7.96
C LYS A 260 5.54 16.05 -7.41
N MET A 261 5.29 16.00 -6.12
CA MET A 261 4.17 16.69 -5.46
C MET A 261 4.47 18.18 -5.34
N GLU A 262 4.49 18.89 -6.47
CA GLU A 262 4.75 20.33 -6.54
C GLU A 262 3.60 21.14 -5.94
N LYS A 263 3.85 22.42 -5.64
CA LYS A 263 2.91 23.26 -4.87
C LYS A 263 1.58 23.46 -5.58
N ASP A 264 1.60 23.54 -6.89
CA ASP A 264 0.43 23.59 -7.77
C ASP A 264 -0.38 22.29 -7.71
N ILE A 265 0.26 21.13 -7.81
CA ILE A 265 -0.40 19.82 -7.67
C ILE A 265 -1.05 19.69 -6.28
N VAL A 266 -0.36 20.10 -5.23
CA VAL A 266 -0.92 20.10 -3.87
C VAL A 266 -2.11 21.05 -3.75
N LYS A 267 -2.07 22.21 -4.41
CA LYS A 267 -3.20 23.14 -4.46
C LYS A 267 -4.39 22.51 -5.19
N GLU A 268 -4.18 21.91 -6.36
CA GLU A 268 -5.24 21.22 -7.11
C GLU A 268 -5.94 20.15 -6.26
N ILE A 269 -5.16 19.38 -5.49
CA ILE A 269 -5.70 18.34 -4.59
C ILE A 269 -6.52 18.94 -3.43
N THR A 270 -6.09 20.07 -2.88
CA THR A 270 -6.65 20.66 -1.66
C THR A 270 -7.77 21.67 -1.91
N GLN A 271 -7.96 22.12 -3.15
CA GLN A 271 -8.97 23.12 -3.53
C GLN A 271 -10.36 22.53 -3.82
N ASP A 272 -10.50 21.21 -3.87
CA ASP A 272 -11.75 20.49 -4.16
C ASP A 272 -12.65 20.24 -2.93
N GLU A 273 -12.61 21.10 -1.90
CA GLU A 273 -13.72 21.13 -0.92
C GLU A 273 -14.95 21.79 -1.57
N PRO A 274 -16.11 21.10 -1.65
CA PRO A 274 -17.32 21.75 -2.14
C PRO A 274 -17.77 22.82 -1.15
N ASN A 275 -18.07 24.01 -1.69
CA ASN A 275 -18.94 25.03 -1.11
C ASN A 275 -20.34 24.45 -0.76
N ALA A 276 -20.41 23.57 0.24
CA ALA A 276 -21.63 22.90 0.68
C ALA A 276 -22.00 23.24 2.13
N ILE A 277 -21.64 24.42 2.62
CA ILE A 277 -22.26 25.02 3.83
C ILE A 277 -22.36 26.54 3.65
N ALA A 278 -23.01 27.00 2.57
CA ALA A 278 -23.42 28.39 2.42
C ALA A 278 -24.82 28.44 1.79
N GLY A 279 -25.76 27.76 2.44
CA GLY A 279 -27.17 27.71 2.06
C GLY A 279 -28.04 27.50 3.29
N GLY A 280 -27.80 28.29 4.35
CA GLY A 280 -28.79 28.44 5.41
C GLY A 280 -29.96 29.27 4.88
N PRO A 281 -31.23 28.91 5.14
CA PRO A 281 -32.36 29.75 4.74
C PRO A 281 -32.25 31.10 5.45
N ALA A 282 -32.29 32.18 4.67
CA ALA A 282 -32.54 33.51 5.20
C ALA A 282 -34.01 33.60 5.64
N ALA A 283 -34.20 34.07 6.88
CA ALA A 283 -35.41 34.61 7.52
C ALA A 283 -36.77 33.97 7.19
#